data_AF-A0A8E6EXJ9-F1
#
_entry.id   AF-A0A8E6EXJ9-F1
#
_cell.length_a   1.000
_cell.length_b   1.000
_cell.length_c   1.000
_cell.angle_alpha   90.00
_cell.angle_beta   90.00
_cell.angle_gamma   90.00
#
_symmetry.space_group_name_H-M   'P 1'
#
loop_
_entity.id
_entity.type
_entity.pdbx_description
1 polymer ?
#
loop_
_entity_poly.entity_id
_entity_poly.type
_entity_poly.pdbx_seq_one_letter_code
_entity_poly.pdbx_strand_id
1 'polypeptide(L)' 'MEVRVPLDKFKATSFGRVVKDAGPVKPDEINALGFRLSDRKAGPFKLEIESIKVERAGK' A
#
# COMPACT_ATOMS: atom_id res chain seq x y z
N MET A 1 -16.52 4.72 -0.27
CA MET A 1 -15.94 3.95 -1.40
C MET A 1 -15.10 2.83 -0.81
N GLU A 2 -15.23 1.61 -1.31
CA GLU A 2 -14.35 0.51 -0.92
C GLU A 2 -13.25 0.35 -1.95
N VAL A 3 -12.02 0.12 -1.48
CA VAL A 3 -10.85 -0.14 -2.32
C VAL A 3 -10.19 -1.42 -1.84
N ARG A 4 -10.05 -2.39 -2.74
CA ARG A 4 -9.32 -3.63 -2.48
C ARG A 4 -7.96 -3.53 -3.12
N VAL A 5 -6.91 -3.66 -2.31
CA VAL A 5 -5.53 -3.61 -2.77
C VAL A 5 -4.87 -4.96 -2.53
N PRO A 6 -4.61 -5.75 -3.58
CA PRO A 6 -4.05 -7.08 -3.44
C PRO A 6 -2.54 -7.01 -3.10
N LEU A 7 -2.15 -7.66 -2.00
CA LEU A 7 -0.77 -7.58 -1.47
C LEU A 7 0.28 -8.12 -2.43
N ASP A 8 -0.07 -9.07 -3.31
CA ASP A 8 0.82 -9.65 -4.32
C ASP A 8 1.22 -8.64 -5.42
N LYS A 9 0.52 -7.50 -5.54
CA LYS A 9 0.85 -6.43 -6.50
C LYS A 9 1.78 -5.37 -5.93
N PHE A 10 2.10 -5.41 -4.64
CA PHE A 10 3.00 -4.44 -4.03
C PHE A 10 4.45 -4.72 -4.45
N LYS A 11 5.20 -3.63 -4.64
CA LYS A 11 6.63 -3.67 -4.98
C LYS A 11 7.42 -2.88 -3.95
N ALA A 12 8.57 -3.41 -3.55
CA ALA A 12 9.51 -2.66 -2.73
C ALA A 12 10.02 -1.44 -3.52
N THR A 13 9.90 -0.26 -2.93
CA THR A 13 10.40 0.98 -3.53
C THR A 13 11.24 1.77 -2.55
N SER A 14 12.30 2.42 -3.05
CA SER A 14 13.14 3.35 -2.32
C SER A 14 13.41 4.57 -3.19
N PHE A 15 13.18 5.77 -2.64
CA PHE A 15 13.31 7.04 -3.37
C PHE A 15 12.63 7.05 -4.76
N GLY A 16 11.44 6.47 -4.87
CA GLY A 16 10.66 6.41 -6.11
C GLY A 16 11.16 5.37 -7.13
N ARG A 17 12.14 4.53 -6.78
CA ARG A 17 12.67 3.47 -7.64
C ARG A 17 12.33 2.10 -7.06
N VAL A 18 12.05 1.13 -7.94
CA VAL A 18 11.83 -0.26 -7.55
C VAL A 18 13.17 -0.86 -7.10
N VAL A 19 13.17 -1.52 -5.94
CA VAL A 19 14.32 -2.28 -5.44
C VAL A 19 14.31 -3.63 -6.16
N LYS A 20 15.41 -3.95 -6.87
CA LYS A 20 15.57 -5.25 -7.53
C LYS A 20 15.77 -6.34 -6.48
N ASP A 21 15.27 -7.53 -6.76
CA ASP A 21 15.50 -8.75 -5.96
C ASP A 21 15.04 -8.64 -4.48
N ALA A 22 14.12 -7.73 -4.18
CA ALA A 22 13.56 -7.54 -2.84
C ALA A 22 12.61 -8.67 -2.38
N GLY A 23 12.26 -9.58 -3.29
CA GLY A 23 11.26 -10.62 -3.04
C GLY A 23 9.82 -10.10 -2.97
N PRO A 24 8.84 -11.00 -2.81
CA PRO A 24 7.44 -10.64 -2.64
C PRO A 24 7.16 -10.10 -1.23
N VAL A 25 6.07 -9.35 -1.09
CA VAL A 25 5.54 -9.00 0.23
C VAL A 25 5.02 -10.25 0.91
N LYS A 26 5.48 -10.51 2.14
CA LYS A 26 5.01 -11.60 2.99
C LYS A 26 3.92 -11.07 3.95
N PRO A 27 2.65 -11.47 3.79
CA PRO A 27 1.53 -10.87 4.54
C PRO A 27 1.65 -11.02 6.06
N ASP A 28 2.27 -12.09 6.53
CA ASP A 28 2.52 -12.42 7.93
C ASP A 28 3.64 -11.59 8.58
N GLU A 29 4.48 -10.93 7.78
CA GLU A 29 5.56 -10.06 8.26
C GLU A 29 5.20 -8.55 8.22
N ILE A 30 3.94 -8.20 7.87
CA ILE A 30 3.49 -6.80 7.81
C ILE A 30 3.14 -6.30 9.22
N ASN A 31 3.87 -5.28 9.69
CA ASN A 31 3.67 -4.70 11.02
C ASN A 31 2.94 -3.35 11.02
N ALA A 32 2.95 -2.63 9.90
CA ALA A 32 2.36 -1.30 9.79
C ALA A 32 1.94 -0.98 8.35
N LEU A 33 0.98 -0.06 8.22
CA LEU A 33 0.52 0.51 6.96
C LEU A 33 0.63 2.04 7.04
N GLY A 34 1.00 2.68 5.94
CA GLY A 34 1.13 4.13 5.85
C GLY A 34 0.61 4.67 4.53
N PHE A 35 0.04 5.87 4.57
CA PHE A 35 -0.41 6.60 3.39
C PHE A 35 0.63 7.67 3.05
N ARG A 36 1.04 7.73 1.78
CA ARG A 36 2.01 8.70 1.29
C ARG A 36 1.42 9.50 0.14
N LEU A 37 1.53 10.82 0.22
CA LEU A 37 1.29 11.71 -0.91
C LEU A 37 2.49 11.62 -1.87
N SER A 38 2.33 10.82 -2.92
CA SER A 38 3.40 10.58 -3.91
C SER A 38 3.58 11.74 -4.88
N ASP A 39 2.47 12.34 -5.30
CA ASP A 39 2.49 13.55 -6.13
C ASP A 39 2.54 14.76 -5.19
N ARG A 40 3.64 15.52 -5.22
CA ARG A 40 3.82 16.73 -4.39
C ARG A 40 3.10 17.94 -4.97
N LYS A 41 2.12 17.75 -5.85
CA LYS A 41 1.31 18.84 -6.37
C LYS A 41 0.52 19.48 -5.25
N ALA A 42 0.64 20.80 -5.16
CA ALA A 42 -0.17 21.61 -4.27
C ALA A 42 -1.64 21.57 -4.72
N GLY A 43 -2.56 21.50 -3.77
CA GLY A 43 -3.99 21.51 -4.01
C GLY A 43 -4.76 21.08 -2.76
N PRO A 44 -6.06 21.41 -2.66
CA PRO A 44 -6.89 20.92 -1.57
C PRO A 44 -7.02 19.40 -1.66
N PHE A 45 -6.67 18.72 -0.58
CA PHE A 45 -6.82 17.27 -0.45
C PHE A 45 -7.36 16.95 0.94
N LYS A 46 -8.38 16.09 1.00
CA LYS A 46 -8.94 15.55 2.24
C LYS A 46 -9.10 14.05 2.08
N LEU A 47 -8.53 13.29 3.01
CA LEU A 47 -8.68 11.84 3.10
C LEU A 47 -9.26 11.50 4.46
N GLU A 48 -10.43 10.88 4.45
CA GLU A 48 -11.09 10.33 5.64
C GLU A 48 -11.18 8.82 5.46
N ILE A 49 -10.68 8.09 6.44
CA ILE A 49 -10.67 6.62 6.44
C ILE A 49 -11.55 6.17 7.59
N GLU A 50 -12.63 5.48 7.25
CA GLU A 50 -13.53 4.91 8.25
C GLU A 50 -12.95 3.62 8.83
N SER A 51 -12.43 2.71 7.97
CA SER A 51 -11.83 1.47 8.42
C SER A 51 -10.80 0.91 7.44
N ILE A 52 -9.89 0.09 7.98
CA ILE A 52 -8.96 -0.73 7.21
C ILE A 52 -9.17 -2.17 7.68
N LYS A 53 -9.36 -3.09 6.74
CA LYS A 53 -9.63 -4.50 7.01
C LYS A 53 -8.70 -5.38 6.18
N VAL A 54 -8.39 -6.54 6.72
CA VAL A 54 -7.68 -7.60 6.00
C VAL A 54 -8.71 -8.59 5.48
N GLU A 55 -8.76 -8.77 4.17
CA GLU A 55 -9.53 -9.82 3.51
C GLU A 55 -8.56 -10.95 3.14
N ARG A 56 -8.86 -12.18 3.56
CA ARG A 56 -8.14 -13.35 3.03
C ARG A 56 -8.74 -13.67 1.68
N ALA A 57 -7.91 -13.76 0.63
CA ALA A 57 -8.36 -14.30 -0.64
C ALA A 57 -8.92 -15.70 -0.38
N GLY A 58 -10.17 -15.93 -0.80
CA GLY A 58 -10.75 -17.27 -0.81
C GLY A 58 -9.88 -18.20 -1.66
N LYS A 59 -9.87 -19.49 -1.31
CA LYS A 59 -9.26 -20.53 -2.14
C LYS A 59 -9.79 -20.49 -3.57
#